data_AF-A0A0F9M0J5-F1
#
_entry.id   AF-A0A0F9M0J5-F1
#
_cell.length_a   1.000
_cell.length_b   1.000
_cell.length_c   1.000
_cell.angle_alpha   90.00
_cell.angle_beta   90.00
_cell.angle_gamma   90.00
#
_symmetry.space_group_name_H-M   'P 1'
#
loop_
_entity.id
_entity.type
_entity.pdbx_description
1 polymer ?
#
loop_
_entity_poly.entity_id
_entity_poly.type
_entity_poly.pdbx_seq_one_letter_code
_entity_poly.pdbx_strand_id
1 'polypeptide(L)' 'YKRDRFGVYGWWEGGCLCSLDPDWIASPNWQQGFSLFHFIKDRFWVEPIPIINRKFLYGGKLYGSGGKKR' A
#
# COMPACT_ATOMS: atom_id res chain seq x y z
N TYR A 1 1.94 30.32 6.37
CA TYR A 1 1.59 28.96 5.91
C TYR A 1 2.06 28.83 4.47
N LYS A 2 3.17 28.13 4.23
CA LYS A 2 3.75 27.93 2.89
C LYS A 2 2.94 26.84 2.15
N ARG A 3 2.40 27.18 0.97
CA ARG A 3 1.48 26.34 0.16
C ARG A 3 2.15 25.73 -1.07
N ASP A 4 3.47 25.85 -1.14
CA ASP A 4 4.26 25.52 -2.29
C ASP A 4 4.68 24.05 -2.28
N ARG A 5 4.34 23.31 -3.34
CA ARG A 5 4.74 21.90 -3.56
C ARG A 5 6.22 21.77 -4.00
N PHE A 6 7.08 22.70 -3.62
CA PHE A 6 8.50 22.64 -4.00
C PHE A 6 9.19 21.53 -3.21
N GLY A 7 9.57 20.45 -3.90
CA GLY A 7 10.21 19.26 -3.34
C GLY A 7 9.97 18.02 -4.21
N VAL A 8 10.46 16.86 -3.74
CA VAL A 8 10.12 15.56 -4.34
C VAL A 8 8.86 15.03 -3.67
N TYR A 9 7.82 14.79 -4.45
CA TYR A 9 6.54 14.23 -3.98
C TYR A 9 6.17 13.02 -4.83
N GLY A 10 5.46 12.08 -4.21
CA GLY A 10 4.86 10.96 -4.90
C GLY A 10 3.54 10.59 -4.26
N TRP A 11 2.70 9.92 -5.03
CA TRP A 11 1.41 9.40 -4.60
C TRP A 11 1.44 7.88 -4.73
N TRP A 12 1.13 7.19 -3.64
CA TRP A 12 1.02 5.73 -3.59
C TRP A 12 -0.36 5.36 -3.11
N GLU A 13 -1.09 4.60 -3.92
CA GLU A 13 -2.47 4.20 -3.65
C GLU A 13 -2.50 2.78 -3.09
N GLY A 14 -2.38 2.65 -1.77
CA GLY A 14 -2.64 1.39 -1.06
C GLY A 14 -4.07 1.39 -0.53
N GLY A 15 -4.99 0.70 -1.21
CA GLY A 15 -6.39 0.64 -0.84
C GLY A 15 -6.77 -0.72 -0.28
N CYS A 16 -7.43 -0.68 0.89
CA CYS A 16 -8.10 -1.79 1.56
C CYS A 16 -7.24 -3.02 1.91
N LEU A 17 -7.04 -3.23 3.22
CA LEU A 17 -6.38 -4.44 3.73
C LEU A 17 -7.24 -5.71 3.57
N CYS A 18 -8.57 -5.56 3.63
CA CYS A 18 -9.50 -6.69 3.72
C CYS A 18 -10.13 -7.09 2.37
N SER A 19 -10.66 -6.13 1.61
CA SER A 19 -11.37 -6.35 0.34
C SER A 19 -11.07 -5.24 -0.66
N LEU A 20 -10.72 -5.61 -1.88
CA LEU A 20 -10.51 -4.66 -2.99
C LEU A 20 -11.82 -4.18 -3.63
N ASP A 21 -12.95 -4.74 -3.22
CA ASP A 21 -14.29 -4.46 -3.76
C ASP A 21 -15.18 -3.89 -2.64
N PRO A 22 -15.13 -2.56 -2.39
CA PRO A 22 -16.03 -1.89 -1.47
C PRO A 22 -17.35 -1.55 -2.16
N ASP A 23 -18.46 -1.69 -1.45
CA ASP A 23 -19.83 -1.42 -1.92
C ASP A 23 -20.13 0.06 -2.20
N TRP A 24 -19.30 0.97 -1.69
CA TRP A 24 -19.46 2.41 -1.80
C TRP A 24 -18.68 3.06 -2.96
N ILE A 25 -17.97 2.27 -3.78
CA ILE A 25 -17.20 2.79 -4.92
C ILE A 25 -17.41 1.93 -6.18
N ALA A 26 -17.69 2.59 -7.31
CA ALA A 26 -18.05 1.89 -8.55
C ALA A 26 -16.84 1.38 -9.37
N SER A 27 -15.66 1.96 -9.17
CA SER A 27 -14.45 1.61 -9.93
C SER A 27 -13.18 1.95 -9.14
N PRO A 28 -12.87 1.23 -8.04
CA PRO A 28 -11.64 1.45 -7.30
C PRO A 28 -10.43 1.07 -8.15
N ASN A 29 -9.52 2.01 -8.37
CA ASN A 29 -8.23 1.77 -9.04
C ASN A 29 -7.10 1.43 -8.05
N TRP A 30 -7.42 1.29 -6.77
CA TRP A 30 -6.45 1.01 -5.71
C TRP A 30 -5.89 -0.40 -5.77
N GLN A 31 -4.70 -0.61 -5.19
CA GLN A 31 -4.10 -1.94 -5.04
C GLN A 31 -4.34 -2.49 -3.63
N GLN A 32 -4.73 -3.77 -3.52
CA GLN A 32 -4.90 -4.45 -2.23
C GLN A 32 -3.54 -4.62 -1.56
N GLY A 33 -3.32 -3.89 -0.46
CA GLY A 33 -2.05 -3.95 0.25
C GLY A 33 -1.81 -2.74 1.13
N PHE A 34 -0.54 -2.56 1.47
CA PHE A 34 -0.05 -1.42 2.24
C PHE A 34 1.31 -1.00 1.67
N SER A 35 1.72 0.24 1.94
CA SER A 35 3.02 0.74 1.52
C SER A 35 3.92 0.96 2.73
N LEU A 36 5.17 0.54 2.64
CA LEU A 36 6.19 0.85 3.62
C LEU A 36 6.97 2.07 3.15
N PHE A 37 6.94 3.14 3.96
CA PHE A 37 7.62 4.39 3.65
C PHE A 37 8.90 4.48 4.47
N HIS A 38 10.01 4.71 3.79
CA HIS A 38 11.31 4.85 4.43
C HIS A 38 11.79 6.27 4.27
N PHE A 39 12.32 6.84 5.35
CA PHE A 39 12.85 8.19 5.38
C PHE A 39 14.27 8.15 5.94
N ILE A 40 15.23 8.67 5.16
CA ILE A 40 16.62 8.84 5.59
C ILE A 40 17.05 10.25 5.18
N LYS A 41 17.21 11.13 6.18
CA LYS A 41 17.50 12.57 5.98
C LYS A 41 16.49 13.17 4.99
N ASP A 42 16.96 13.72 3.87
CA ASP A 42 16.16 14.36 2.83
C ASP A 42 15.77 13.40 1.69
N ARG A 43 15.94 12.09 1.89
CA ARG A 43 15.58 11.07 0.93
C ARG A 43 14.47 10.19 1.48
N PHE A 44 13.59 9.76 0.59
CA PHE A 44 12.59 8.77 0.89
C PHE A 44 12.46 7.79 -0.26
N TRP A 45 12.01 6.58 0.06
CA TRP A 45 11.53 5.62 -0.93
C TRP A 45 10.33 4.89 -0.34
N VAL A 46 9.57 4.25 -1.21
CA VAL A 46 8.35 3.57 -0.84
C VAL A 46 8.36 2.18 -1.43
N GLU A 47 8.00 1.20 -0.61
CA GLU A 47 7.87 -0.19 -0.98
C GLU A 47 6.39 -0.58 -0.92
N PRO A 48 5.68 -0.64 -2.07
CA PRO A 48 4.32 -1.16 -2.11
C PRO A 48 4.34 -2.66 -1.82
N ILE A 49 3.64 -3.09 -0.77
CA ILE A 49 3.53 -4.49 -0.35
C ILE A 49 2.13 -5.00 -0.72
N PRO A 50 2.00 -5.76 -1.83
CA PRO A 50 0.71 -6.31 -2.23
C PRO A 50 0.29 -7.46 -1.30
N ILE A 51 -0.99 -7.51 -0.97
CA ILE A 51 -1.60 -8.66 -0.31
C ILE A 51 -2.29 -9.50 -1.39
N ILE A 52 -1.74 -10.68 -1.67
CA ILE A 52 -2.28 -11.64 -2.64
C ILE A 52 -2.68 -12.90 -1.88
N ASN A 53 -3.93 -13.35 -2.02
CA ASN A 53 -4.44 -14.54 -1.33
C ASN A 53 -4.16 -14.51 0.19
N ARG A 54 -4.33 -13.34 0.82
CA ARG A 54 -4.08 -13.10 2.26
C ARG A 54 -2.64 -13.35 2.70
N LYS A 55 -1.70 -13.23 1.77
CA LYS A 55 -0.26 -13.36 1.99
C LYS A 55 0.46 -12.16 1.41
N PHE A 56 1.60 -11.81 1.99
CA PHE A 56 2.47 -10.77 1.47
C PHE A 56 3.93 -11.16 1.65
N LEU A 57 4.80 -10.63 0.80
CA LEU A 57 6.24 -10.83 0.88
C LEU A 57 6.89 -9.56 1.42
N TYR A 58 7.78 -9.69 2.39
CA TYR A 58 8.59 -8.58 2.89
C TYR A 58 9.98 -9.08 3.29
N GLY A 59 11.03 -8.39 2.85
CA GLY A 59 12.41 -8.76 3.17
C GLY A 59 12.77 -10.20 2.77
N GLY A 60 12.21 -10.72 1.68
CA GLY A 60 12.40 -12.10 1.23
C GLY A 60 11.64 -13.17 2.04
N LYS A 61 10.85 -12.77 3.05
CA LYS A 61 10.03 -13.68 3.86
C LYS A 61 8.55 -13.55 3.51
N LEU A 62 7.87 -14.69 3.42
CA LEU A 62 6.43 -14.77 3.22
C LEU A 62 5.69 -14.68 4.57
N TYR A 63 4.67 -13.84 4.62
CA TYR A 63 3.81 -13.63 5.78
C TYR A 63 2.35 -13.87 5.42
N GLY A 64 1.54 -14.30 6.40
CA GLY A 64 0.10 -14.57 6.24
C GLY A 64 -0.26 -16.05 6.23
N SER A 65 -1.47 -16.39 6.69
CA SER A 65 -1.89 -17.78 6.92
C SER A 65 -2.63 -18.43 5.74
N GLY A 66 -2.95 -17.69 4.67
CA GLY A 66 -3.67 -18.23 3.51
C GLY A 66 -5.06 -18.83 3.82
N GLY A 67 -5.66 -18.48 4.96
CA GLY A 67 -6.93 -19.07 5.40
C GLY A 67 -8.10 -18.80 4.44
N LYS A 68 -9.11 -19.69 4.42
CA LYS A 68 -10.34 -19.55 3.61
C LYS A 68 -11.01 -18.17 3.82
N LYS A 69 -11.49 -17.56 2.72
CA LYS A 69 -12.37 -16.37 2.77
C LYS A 69 -13.49 -16.66 3.79
N ARG A 70 -13.69 -15.73 4.73
CA ARG A 70 -14.77 -15.83 5.72
C ARG A 70 -16.03 -15.22 5.15
#